data_AF-A0A370BPX5-F1
#
_entry.id   AF-A0A370BPX5-F1
#
_cell.length_a   1.000
_cell.length_b   1.000
_cell.length_c   1.000
_cell.angle_alpha   90.00
_cell.angle_beta   90.00
_cell.angle_gamma   90.00
#
_symmetry.space_group_name_H-M   'P 1'
#
loop_
_entity.id
_entity.type
_entity.pdbx_description
1 polymer ?
#
loop_
_entity_poly.entity_id
_entity_poly.type
_entity_poly.pdbx_seq_one_letter_code
_entity_poly.pdbx_strand_id
1 'polypeptide(L)'
;MVALTSAQREAILNGPAGYPPAGKTPNLSDPPNMHTVGRIVHLILFIVASLCFIIRIYTKAFVVRHVRMSDYMMIIAWLGFIGYFVPAWLLGNVAPGVDQWNMTMRDFIKMLYYFRVGSVLYGICIFFIKASILLQLVEIFCHRKDTFYWFCHTVIWINFLFYVISTFVEIFSCRPIAAAWDVLISGKCMNVRLLNVIASSVNGFFDLIILVLPQTRIWQLQMALRRKLAVSTVFLFGILACASAITRLAYAVLLFTTTNNIAYYSYMAGLWTLPELVAGIIAGCLPSSPKFFQRLRQNKMMTKWGSSLQNLVASRGGPSHRRGRGGGGLSGDSYMMEVPKEGSKIKQQQQQQEQEHQEHERHRQRKGPPDQYPLTSFASAPGTIDQSTSDLSYSAERLGEGV
;
A
#
# COMPACT_ATOMS: atom_id res chain seq x y z
N MET A 1 2.76 49.90 8.11
CA MET A 1 2.02 49.12 9.13
C MET A 1 2.82 49.21 10.42
N VAL A 2 2.18 49.63 11.51
CA VAL A 2 2.81 49.83 12.82
C VAL A 2 3.30 48.47 13.33
N ALA A 3 4.58 48.36 13.69
CA ALA A 3 5.09 47.18 14.36
C ALA A 3 4.34 47.03 15.70
N LEU A 4 3.59 45.95 15.87
CA LEU A 4 2.86 45.68 17.11
C LEU A 4 3.85 45.63 18.28
N THR A 5 3.54 46.34 19.36
CA THR A 5 4.29 46.21 20.62
C THR A 5 4.15 44.78 21.17
N SER A 6 5.14 44.30 21.94
CA SER A 6 5.12 42.95 22.53
C SER A 6 3.85 42.67 23.34
N ALA A 7 3.38 43.66 24.11
CA ALA A 7 2.15 43.56 24.89
C ALA A 7 0.89 43.45 24.00
N GLN A 8 0.82 44.19 22.89
CA GLN A 8 -0.29 44.07 21.94
C GLN A 8 -0.29 42.70 21.23
N ARG A 9 0.90 42.18 20.90
CA ARG A 9 1.03 40.84 20.31
C ARG A 9 0.55 39.76 21.28
N GLU A 10 0.90 39.85 22.56
CA GLU A 10 0.44 38.91 23.58
C GLU A 10 -1.08 39.00 23.82
N ALA A 11 -1.64 40.21 23.82
CA ALA A 11 -3.08 40.40 23.93
C ALA A 11 -3.85 39.75 22.75
N ILE A 12 -3.34 39.88 21.52
CA ILE A 12 -3.95 39.23 20.34
C ILE A 12 -3.80 37.71 20.42
N LEU A 13 -2.63 37.20 20.84
CA LEU A 13 -2.37 35.77 20.95
C LEU A 13 -3.28 35.06 21.97
N ASN A 14 -3.66 35.76 23.04
CA ASN A 14 -4.55 35.25 24.08
C ASN A 14 -6.05 35.50 23.77
N GLY A 15 -6.34 36.27 22.73
CA GLY A 15 -7.71 36.50 22.26
C GLY A 15 -8.28 35.34 21.44
N PRO A 16 -9.61 35.34 21.19
CA PRO A 16 -10.28 34.32 20.38
C PRO A 16 -9.85 34.41 18.91
N ALA A 17 -9.66 33.26 18.26
CA ALA A 17 -9.20 33.18 16.87
C ALA A 17 -10.30 33.45 15.82
N GLY A 18 -11.54 33.65 16.24
CA GLY A 18 -12.67 33.95 15.37
C GLY A 18 -13.80 34.67 16.10
N TYR A 19 -14.68 35.32 15.34
CA TYR A 19 -15.87 35.95 15.88
C TYR A 19 -16.97 34.90 16.11
N PRO A 20 -17.64 34.90 17.27
CA PRO A 20 -18.75 33.99 17.52
C PRO A 20 -19.97 34.39 16.68
N PRO A 21 -20.82 33.42 16.30
CA PRO A 21 -22.12 33.72 15.70
C PRO A 21 -23.03 34.44 16.71
N ALA A 22 -24.01 35.19 16.21
CA ALA A 22 -24.92 35.98 17.03
C ALA A 22 -25.55 35.15 18.17
N GLY A 23 -25.38 35.61 19.42
CA GLY A 23 -25.94 34.98 20.62
C GLY A 23 -25.09 33.89 21.28
N LYS A 24 -23.87 33.59 20.81
CA LYS A 24 -22.93 32.67 21.49
C LYS A 24 -21.72 33.41 22.06
N THR A 25 -21.29 33.06 23.26
CA THR A 25 -20.04 33.55 23.86
C THR A 25 -18.89 32.57 23.59
N PRO A 26 -17.67 33.05 23.27
CA PRO A 26 -16.48 32.22 23.20
C PRO A 26 -16.19 31.51 24.52
N ASN A 27 -16.08 30.19 24.50
CA ASN A 27 -15.57 29.40 25.63
C ASN A 27 -14.15 28.94 25.30
N LEU A 28 -13.16 29.64 25.86
CA LEU A 28 -11.73 29.39 25.67
C LEU A 28 -11.15 28.41 26.70
N SER A 29 -11.86 28.14 27.79
CA SER A 29 -11.37 27.34 28.92
C SER A 29 -11.66 25.85 28.80
N ASP A 30 -12.84 25.47 28.30
CA ASP A 30 -13.21 24.06 28.08
C ASP A 30 -14.23 23.93 26.94
N PRO A 31 -13.78 24.01 25.67
CA PRO A 31 -14.66 23.81 24.54
C PRO A 31 -15.05 22.34 24.39
N PRO A 32 -16.27 22.03 23.92
CA PRO A 32 -16.69 20.67 23.61
C PRO A 32 -15.71 20.08 22.59
N ASN A 33 -14.93 19.09 23.03
CA ASN A 33 -13.81 18.55 22.28
C ASN A 33 -14.07 17.11 21.85
N MET A 34 -13.50 16.73 20.71
CA MET A 34 -13.52 15.34 20.21
C MET A 34 -12.20 14.62 20.50
N HIS A 35 -11.49 15.04 21.54
CA HIS A 35 -10.10 14.67 21.79
C HIS A 35 -9.91 13.19 22.10
N THR A 36 -10.71 12.67 23.03
CA THR A 36 -10.66 11.27 23.45
C THR A 36 -10.99 10.33 22.30
N VAL A 37 -12.06 10.63 21.57
CA VAL A 37 -12.50 9.84 20.40
C VAL A 37 -11.44 9.88 19.30
N GLY A 38 -10.91 11.06 18.98
CA GLY A 38 -9.86 11.24 17.98
C GLY A 38 -8.62 10.42 18.31
N ARG A 39 -8.13 10.48 19.55
CA ARG A 39 -6.95 9.72 20.01
C ARG A 39 -7.15 8.21 19.92
N ILE A 40 -8.29 7.70 20.37
CA ILE A 40 -8.60 6.27 20.32
C ILE A 40 -8.58 5.79 18.87
N VAL A 41 -9.24 6.51 17.97
CA VAL A 41 -9.27 6.18 16.53
C VAL A 41 -7.86 6.21 15.93
N HIS A 42 -7.05 7.23 16.24
CA HIS A 42 -5.66 7.32 15.76
C HIS A 42 -4.81 6.13 16.22
N LEU A 43 -4.89 5.75 17.50
CA LEU A 43 -4.13 4.62 18.04
C LEU A 43 -4.55 3.30 17.40
N ILE A 44 -5.86 3.04 17.28
CA ILE A 44 -6.36 1.81 16.67
C ILE A 44 -5.88 1.71 15.22
N LEU A 45 -6.03 2.79 14.43
CA LEU A 45 -5.59 2.81 13.04
C LEU A 45 -4.07 2.61 12.91
N PHE A 46 -3.29 3.23 13.80
CA PHE A 46 -1.84 3.07 13.81
C PHE A 46 -1.41 1.63 14.13
N ILE A 47 -2.04 1.00 15.12
CA ILE A 47 -1.76 -0.39 15.53
C ILE A 47 -2.12 -1.34 14.38
N VAL A 48 -3.29 -1.17 13.78
CA VAL A 48 -3.75 -2.03 12.67
C VAL A 48 -2.82 -1.90 11.46
N ALA A 49 -2.48 -0.67 11.04
CA ALA A 49 -1.56 -0.44 9.94
C ALA A 49 -0.17 -1.05 10.20
N SER A 50 0.36 -0.85 11.40
CA SER A 50 1.68 -1.39 11.80
C SER A 50 1.69 -2.91 11.85
N LEU A 51 0.64 -3.54 12.36
CA LEU A 51 0.52 -5.00 12.37
C LEU A 51 0.49 -5.57 10.95
N CYS A 52 -0.30 -4.97 10.05
CA CYS A 52 -0.34 -5.38 8.64
C CYS A 52 1.03 -5.23 7.96
N PHE A 53 1.74 -4.14 8.22
CA PHE A 53 3.08 -3.90 7.71
C PHE A 53 4.08 -4.95 8.21
N ILE A 54 4.11 -5.23 9.52
CA ILE A 54 5.00 -6.24 10.12
C ILE A 54 4.74 -7.61 9.49
N ILE A 55 3.47 -8.01 9.34
CA ILE A 55 3.10 -9.27 8.69
C ILE A 55 3.63 -9.33 7.26
N ARG A 56 3.50 -8.24 6.49
CA ARG A 56 4.01 -8.16 5.12
C ARG A 56 5.53 -8.36 5.09
N ILE A 57 6.27 -7.57 5.87
CA ILE A 57 7.74 -7.61 5.89
C ILE A 57 8.23 -8.99 6.33
N TYR A 58 7.66 -9.55 7.39
CA TYR A 58 8.00 -10.89 7.85
C TYR A 58 7.77 -11.94 6.75
N THR A 59 6.64 -11.86 6.06
CA THR A 59 6.32 -12.80 4.97
C THR A 59 7.29 -12.68 3.81
N LYS A 60 7.62 -11.46 3.39
CA LYS A 60 8.52 -11.22 2.24
C LYS A 60 9.97 -11.58 2.57
N ALA A 61 10.45 -11.19 3.75
CA ALA A 61 11.82 -11.41 4.17
C ALA A 61 12.08 -12.88 4.56
N PHE A 62 11.21 -13.50 5.37
CA PHE A 62 11.50 -14.82 5.94
C PHE A 62 10.77 -15.98 5.25
N VAL A 63 9.52 -15.79 4.80
CA VAL A 63 8.72 -16.87 4.19
C VAL A 63 9.00 -16.99 2.70
N VAL A 64 8.97 -15.88 1.97
CA VAL A 64 9.21 -15.84 0.53
C VAL A 64 10.70 -15.68 0.20
N ARG A 65 11.48 -15.06 1.11
CA ARG A 65 12.91 -14.76 0.95
C ARG A 65 13.23 -14.01 -0.35
N HIS A 66 12.32 -13.13 -0.77
CA HIS A 66 12.47 -12.34 -1.98
C HIS A 66 11.80 -10.98 -1.80
N VAL A 67 12.61 -9.95 -1.60
CA VAL A 67 12.18 -8.55 -1.45
C VAL A 67 12.19 -7.88 -2.81
N ARG A 68 11.14 -7.14 -3.13
CA ARG A 68 11.00 -6.43 -4.42
C ARG A 68 10.93 -4.93 -4.21
N MET A 69 11.01 -4.16 -5.30
CA MET A 69 10.91 -2.70 -5.27
C MET A 69 9.60 -2.21 -4.61
N SER A 70 8.49 -2.94 -4.83
CA SER A 70 7.21 -2.66 -4.15
C SER A 70 7.31 -2.72 -2.63
N ASP A 71 8.20 -3.56 -2.07
CA ASP A 71 8.39 -3.71 -0.63
C ASP A 71 9.22 -2.57 -0.05
N TYR A 72 10.27 -2.11 -0.76
CA TYR A 72 11.05 -0.94 -0.35
C TYR A 72 10.20 0.33 -0.31
N MET A 73 9.35 0.54 -1.31
CA MET A 73 8.42 1.69 -1.32
C MET A 73 7.43 1.63 -0.15
N MET A 74 6.96 0.44 0.23
CA MET A 74 6.09 0.27 1.41
C MET A 74 6.83 0.55 2.73
N ILE A 75 8.12 0.21 2.84
CA ILE A 75 8.93 0.55 4.02
C ILE A 75 9.05 2.08 4.16
N ILE A 76 9.36 2.77 3.06
CA ILE A 76 9.46 4.23 3.04
C ILE A 76 8.09 4.86 3.39
N ALA A 77 7.01 4.32 2.82
CA ALA A 77 5.65 4.75 3.15
C ALA A 77 5.34 4.61 4.65
N TRP A 78 5.72 3.50 5.28
CA TRP A 78 5.45 3.27 6.70
C TRP A 78 6.30 4.17 7.61
N LEU A 79 7.56 4.44 7.24
CA LEU A 79 8.39 5.43 7.94
C LEU A 79 7.79 6.83 7.83
N GLY A 80 7.31 7.20 6.64
CA GLY A 80 6.56 8.44 6.45
C GLY A 80 5.30 8.48 7.32
N PHE A 81 4.55 7.38 7.40
CA PHE A 81 3.33 7.27 8.20
C PHE A 81 3.59 7.49 9.70
N ILE A 82 4.72 6.98 10.23
CA ILE A 82 5.16 7.31 11.59
C ILE A 82 5.46 8.81 11.72
N GLY A 83 6.14 9.39 10.73
CA GLY A 83 6.41 10.82 10.69
C GLY A 83 5.11 11.64 10.71
N TYR A 84 4.09 11.24 9.95
CA TYR A 84 2.77 11.86 9.91
C TYR A 84 1.98 11.69 11.22
N PHE A 85 2.19 10.59 11.95
CA PHE A 85 1.50 10.32 13.20
C PHE A 85 1.79 11.38 14.28
N VAL A 86 3.02 11.90 14.35
CA VAL A 86 3.43 12.89 15.35
C VAL A 86 2.65 14.21 15.25
N PRO A 87 2.63 14.94 14.12
CA PRO A 87 1.85 16.17 13.99
C PRO A 87 0.35 15.91 14.11
N ALA A 88 -0.17 14.77 13.65
CA ALA A 88 -1.58 14.41 13.83
C ALA A 88 -1.95 14.25 15.31
N TRP A 89 -1.07 13.61 16.10
CA TRP A 89 -1.23 13.46 17.55
C TRP A 89 -1.20 14.81 18.29
N LEU A 90 -0.25 15.68 17.92
CA LEU A 90 -0.12 17.01 18.50
C LEU A 90 -1.30 17.91 18.15
N LEU A 91 -1.80 17.82 16.91
CA LEU A 91 -2.97 18.54 16.45
C LEU A 91 -4.21 18.23 17.31
N GLY A 92 -4.40 16.96 17.67
CA GLY A 92 -5.46 16.55 18.58
C GLY A 92 -5.41 17.30 19.92
N ASN A 93 -4.22 17.59 20.45
CA ASN A 93 -4.07 18.28 21.73
C ASN A 93 -4.38 19.78 21.67
N VAL A 94 -4.25 20.38 20.50
CA VAL A 94 -4.34 21.84 20.32
C VAL A 94 -5.71 22.26 19.82
N ALA A 95 -6.30 21.52 18.88
CA ALA A 95 -7.58 21.87 18.27
C ALA A 95 -8.42 20.62 17.96
N PRO A 96 -8.98 19.94 18.97
CA PRO A 96 -9.77 18.73 18.81
C PRO A 96 -11.19 19.02 18.25
N GLY A 97 -11.28 19.46 16.99
CA GLY A 97 -12.55 19.71 16.31
C GLY A 97 -13.37 20.83 16.93
N VAL A 98 -12.70 21.86 17.46
CA VAL A 98 -13.31 23.01 18.12
C VAL A 98 -13.58 24.12 17.10
N ASP A 99 -14.70 24.83 17.27
CA ASP A 99 -15.03 26.01 16.47
C ASP A 99 -13.98 27.11 16.60
N GLN A 100 -13.81 27.93 15.56
CA GLN A 100 -12.71 28.89 15.49
C GLN A 100 -12.76 29.97 16.57
N TRP A 101 -13.95 30.35 17.03
CA TRP A 101 -14.14 31.33 18.10
C TRP A 101 -13.85 30.78 19.50
N ASN A 102 -13.75 29.45 19.68
CA ASN A 102 -13.53 28.80 20.96
C ASN A 102 -12.05 28.43 21.21
N MET A 103 -11.13 28.90 20.39
CA MET A 103 -9.69 28.68 20.58
C MET A 103 -8.91 29.99 20.61
N THR A 104 -7.76 29.95 21.29
CA THR A 104 -6.83 31.08 21.32
C THR A 104 -6.14 31.23 19.97
N MET A 105 -5.76 32.46 19.62
CA MET A 105 -4.95 32.71 18.42
C MET A 105 -3.60 31.98 18.45
N ARG A 106 -3.01 31.81 19.64
CA ARG A 106 -1.78 31.02 19.82
C ARG A 106 -1.97 29.57 19.39
N ASP A 107 -3.06 28.94 19.81
CA ASP A 107 -3.35 27.56 19.48
C ASP A 107 -3.80 27.41 18.02
N PHE A 108 -4.45 28.42 17.46
CA PHE A 108 -4.75 28.48 16.02
C PHE A 108 -3.48 28.50 15.15
N ILE A 109 -2.47 29.31 15.50
CA ILE A 109 -1.19 29.35 14.78
C ILE A 109 -0.47 28.00 14.85
N LYS A 110 -0.45 27.35 16.03
CA LYS A 110 0.11 26.00 16.20
C LYS A 110 -0.64 24.97 15.36
N MET A 111 -1.98 25.06 15.34
CA MET A 111 -2.84 24.19 14.55
C MET A 111 -2.49 24.29 13.06
N LEU A 112 -2.38 25.51 12.52
CA LEU A 112 -1.98 25.75 11.12
C LEU A 112 -0.58 25.20 10.82
N TYR A 113 0.36 25.36 11.75
CA TYR A 113 1.70 24.78 11.62
C TYR A 113 1.66 23.25 11.53
N TYR A 114 0.94 22.57 12.44
CA TYR A 114 0.82 21.12 12.41
C TYR A 114 0.08 20.61 11.17
N PHE A 115 -0.95 21.32 10.70
CA PHE A 115 -1.61 20.99 9.43
C PHE A 115 -0.67 21.10 8.25
N ARG A 116 0.15 22.16 8.20
CA ARG A 116 1.11 22.37 7.11
C ARG A 116 2.16 21.26 7.06
N VAL A 117 2.74 20.93 8.21
CA VAL A 117 3.72 19.83 8.32
C VAL A 117 3.05 18.49 8.00
N GLY A 118 1.85 18.26 8.54
CA GLY A 118 1.06 17.05 8.31
C GLY A 118 0.70 16.86 6.84
N SER A 119 0.28 17.91 6.13
CA SER A 119 -0.10 17.85 4.71
C SER A 119 1.08 17.45 3.83
N VAL A 120 2.26 18.04 4.07
CA VAL A 120 3.50 17.67 3.34
C VAL A 120 3.87 16.21 3.58
N LEU A 121 3.85 15.76 4.85
CA LEU A 121 4.15 14.36 5.18
C LEU A 121 3.10 13.41 4.59
N TYR A 122 1.81 13.74 4.67
CA TYR A 122 0.73 12.99 4.04
C TYR A 122 0.98 12.81 2.54
N GLY A 123 1.31 13.89 1.81
CA GLY A 123 1.59 13.86 0.38
C GLY A 123 2.72 12.90 0.01
N ILE A 124 3.81 12.91 0.79
CA ILE A 124 4.94 11.99 0.61
C ILE A 124 4.50 10.54 0.89
N CYS A 125 3.77 10.31 1.99
CA CYS A 125 3.30 8.98 2.38
C CYS A 125 2.38 8.36 1.33
N ILE A 126 1.34 9.10 0.92
CA ILE A 126 0.32 8.60 0.00
C ILE A 126 0.93 8.28 -1.36
N PHE A 127 1.94 9.04 -1.81
CA PHE A 127 2.71 8.70 -3.02
C PHE A 127 3.38 7.34 -2.91
N PHE A 128 4.14 7.08 -1.83
CA PHE A 128 4.85 5.81 -1.67
C PHE A 128 3.90 4.61 -1.51
N ILE A 129 2.76 4.79 -0.83
CA ILE A 129 1.68 3.79 -0.77
C ILE A 129 1.15 3.54 -2.19
N LYS A 130 0.81 4.63 -2.88
CA LYS A 130 0.55 4.78 -4.33
C LYS A 130 1.37 3.82 -5.19
N ALA A 131 2.65 4.14 -5.22
CA ALA A 131 3.67 3.46 -6.00
C ALA A 131 3.83 1.99 -5.58
N SER A 132 3.83 1.68 -4.28
CA SER A 132 3.95 0.30 -3.80
C SER A 132 2.81 -0.59 -4.30
N ILE A 133 1.55 -0.12 -4.21
CA ILE A 133 0.38 -0.87 -4.68
C ILE A 133 0.45 -1.09 -6.20
N LEU A 134 0.73 -0.03 -6.97
CA LEU A 134 0.84 -0.10 -8.43
C LEU A 134 1.95 -1.06 -8.87
N LEU A 135 3.13 -0.98 -8.26
CA LEU A 135 4.23 -1.91 -8.53
C LEU A 135 3.85 -3.36 -8.19
N GLN A 136 3.15 -3.57 -7.08
CA GLN A 136 2.68 -4.89 -6.69
C GLN A 136 1.62 -5.44 -7.64
N LEU A 137 0.75 -4.59 -8.19
CA LEU A 137 -0.21 -4.98 -9.23
C LEU A 137 0.49 -5.40 -10.52
N VAL A 138 1.49 -4.63 -10.94
CA VAL A 138 2.33 -4.95 -12.11
C VAL A 138 2.99 -6.32 -11.92
N GLU A 139 3.60 -6.53 -10.76
CA GLU A 139 4.28 -7.78 -10.41
C GLU A 139 3.38 -9.02 -10.38
N ILE A 140 2.08 -8.87 -10.09
CA ILE A 140 1.13 -9.98 -9.96
C ILE A 140 0.50 -10.30 -11.32
N PHE A 141 0.12 -9.25 -12.07
CA PHE A 141 -0.69 -9.40 -13.30
C PHE A 141 0.11 -9.31 -14.59
N CYS A 142 1.33 -8.75 -14.57
CA CYS A 142 2.19 -8.61 -15.75
C CYS A 142 3.33 -9.64 -15.69
N HIS A 143 3.22 -10.69 -16.50
CA HIS A 143 4.34 -11.60 -16.76
C HIS A 143 5.09 -11.23 -18.06
N ARG A 144 4.48 -10.38 -18.90
CA ARG A 144 5.04 -9.85 -20.15
C ARG A 144 4.84 -8.33 -20.21
N LYS A 145 5.63 -7.66 -21.05
CA LYS A 145 5.58 -6.20 -21.28
C LYS A 145 4.40 -5.81 -22.17
N ASP A 146 3.19 -6.14 -21.72
CA ASP A 146 1.95 -5.87 -22.45
C ASP A 146 1.54 -4.38 -22.32
N THR A 147 0.53 -3.94 -23.07
CA THR A 147 -0.02 -2.57 -22.96
C THR A 147 -0.39 -2.17 -21.53
N PHE A 148 -0.88 -3.14 -20.73
CA PHE A 148 -1.21 -2.92 -19.32
C PHE A 148 0.03 -2.60 -18.46
N TYR A 149 1.19 -3.22 -18.74
CA TYR A 149 2.44 -2.92 -18.06
C TYR A 149 2.85 -1.46 -18.28
N TRP A 150 2.82 -1.00 -19.53
CA TRP A 150 3.11 0.39 -19.88
C TRP A 150 2.11 1.36 -19.25
N PHE A 151 0.82 1.04 -19.27
CA PHE A 151 -0.21 1.87 -18.64
C PHE A 151 0.04 2.05 -17.13
N CYS A 152 0.32 0.97 -16.39
CA CYS A 152 0.63 1.07 -14.96
C CYS A 152 1.88 1.91 -14.69
N HIS A 153 2.94 1.75 -15.49
CA HIS A 153 4.14 2.58 -15.36
C HIS A 153 3.86 4.06 -15.63
N THR A 154 3.06 4.37 -16.66
CA THR A 154 2.63 5.74 -16.94
C THR A 154 1.87 6.34 -15.76
N VAL A 155 0.94 5.61 -15.15
CA VAL A 155 0.22 6.07 -13.95
C VAL A 155 1.18 6.33 -12.79
N ILE A 156 2.17 5.47 -12.55
CA ILE A 156 3.19 5.69 -11.50
C ILE A 156 3.95 6.99 -11.74
N TRP A 157 4.42 7.24 -12.97
CA TRP A 157 5.20 8.44 -13.29
C TRP A 157 4.39 9.73 -13.22
N ILE A 158 3.15 9.72 -13.72
CA ILE A 158 2.25 10.89 -13.60
C ILE A 158 1.96 11.16 -12.12
N ASN A 159 1.71 10.11 -11.34
CA ASN A 159 1.45 10.22 -9.91
C ASN A 159 2.68 10.80 -9.16
N PHE A 160 3.88 10.32 -9.48
CA PHE A 160 5.14 10.88 -8.97
C PHE A 160 5.28 12.37 -9.27
N LEU A 161 5.11 12.75 -10.55
CA LEU A 161 5.22 14.16 -10.96
C LEU A 161 4.20 15.03 -10.23
N PHE A 162 2.96 14.57 -10.13
CA PHE A 162 1.89 15.28 -9.44
C PHE A 162 2.22 15.53 -7.96
N TYR A 163 2.65 14.51 -7.21
CA TYR A 163 2.96 14.68 -5.78
C TYR A 163 4.21 15.52 -5.58
N VAL A 164 5.25 15.35 -6.40
CA VAL A 164 6.46 16.19 -6.34
C VAL A 164 6.11 17.67 -6.54
N ILE A 165 5.35 18.00 -7.59
CA ILE A 165 4.91 19.38 -7.85
C ILE A 165 4.05 19.88 -6.69
N SER A 166 3.09 19.07 -6.23
CA SER A 166 2.18 19.45 -5.13
C SER A 166 2.95 19.74 -3.85
N THR A 167 3.95 18.93 -3.48
CA THR A 167 4.80 19.17 -2.31
C THR A 167 5.58 20.47 -2.43
N PHE A 168 6.18 20.77 -3.59
CA PHE A 168 6.90 22.03 -3.76
C PHE A 168 5.97 23.25 -3.74
N VAL A 169 4.83 23.17 -4.42
CA VAL A 169 3.81 24.23 -4.41
C VAL A 169 3.30 24.46 -3.00
N GLU A 170 3.08 23.38 -2.24
CA GLU A 170 2.65 23.47 -0.86
C GLU A 170 3.72 24.10 0.01
N ILE A 171 4.98 23.68 -0.04
CA ILE A 171 6.06 24.28 0.77
C ILE A 171 6.20 25.78 0.46
N PHE A 172 6.20 26.17 -0.82
CA PHE A 172 6.44 27.54 -1.28
C PHE A 172 5.17 28.36 -1.53
N SER A 173 4.01 27.94 -1.01
CA SER A 173 2.73 28.60 -1.27
C SER A 173 2.62 30.03 -0.73
N CYS A 174 3.50 30.42 0.19
CA CYS A 174 3.50 31.73 0.85
C CYS A 174 4.90 32.37 0.83
N ARG A 175 4.93 33.69 0.70
CA ARG A 175 6.14 34.52 0.79
C ARG A 175 5.93 35.62 1.85
N PRO A 176 6.64 35.58 2.99
CA PRO A 176 7.58 34.54 3.45
C PRO A 176 6.87 33.23 3.82
N ILE A 177 7.61 32.11 3.87
CA ILE A 177 7.05 30.77 4.19
C ILE A 177 6.35 30.78 5.55
N ALA A 178 6.87 31.55 6.52
CA ALA A 178 6.30 31.68 7.86
C ALA A 178 4.88 32.25 7.88
N ALA A 179 4.49 33.03 6.85
CA ALA A 179 3.13 33.55 6.73
C ALA A 179 2.08 32.45 6.43
N ALA A 180 2.52 31.22 6.14
CA ALA A 180 1.60 30.10 5.97
C ALA A 180 0.97 29.63 7.29
N TRP A 181 1.63 29.82 8.43
CA TRP A 181 1.12 29.42 9.76
C TRP A 181 0.98 30.59 10.72
N ASP A 182 1.87 31.59 10.66
CA ASP A 182 1.77 32.78 11.50
C ASP A 182 0.95 33.87 10.79
N VAL A 183 -0.33 33.94 11.13
CA VAL A 183 -1.28 34.93 10.60
C VAL A 183 -0.95 36.37 11.01
N LEU A 184 -0.03 36.57 11.96
CA LEU A 184 0.43 37.89 12.40
C LEU A 184 1.52 38.46 11.47
N ILE A 185 2.12 37.62 10.61
CA ILE A 185 3.13 38.05 9.64
C ILE A 185 2.41 38.47 8.35
N SER A 186 2.65 39.70 7.92
CA SER A 186 2.18 40.15 6.61
C SER A 186 2.95 39.41 5.50
N GLY A 187 2.23 38.67 4.67
CA GLY A 187 2.80 37.92 3.56
C GLY A 187 1.79 37.72 2.44
N LYS A 188 2.29 37.42 1.24
CA LYS A 188 1.46 37.08 0.09
C LYS A 188 1.43 35.57 -0.06
N CYS A 189 0.22 34.99 0.01
CA CYS A 189 -0.02 33.57 -0.16
C CYS A 189 -0.85 33.30 -1.42
N MET A 190 -0.60 32.17 -2.07
CA MET A 190 -1.51 31.61 -3.06
C MET A 190 -2.83 31.17 -2.41
N ASN A 191 -3.87 30.96 -3.22
CA ASN A 191 -5.15 30.47 -2.73
C ASN A 191 -5.02 29.00 -2.27
N VAL A 192 -4.64 28.81 -1.00
CA VAL A 192 -4.44 27.49 -0.37
C VAL A 192 -5.70 26.62 -0.40
N ARG A 193 -6.88 27.23 -0.36
CA ARG A 193 -8.17 26.51 -0.43
C ARG A 193 -8.37 25.91 -1.82
N LEU A 194 -8.10 26.68 -2.87
CA LEU A 194 -8.15 26.20 -4.25
C LEU A 194 -7.13 25.08 -4.48
N LEU A 195 -5.89 25.28 -4.01
CA LEU A 195 -4.84 24.25 -4.11
C LEU A 195 -5.27 22.95 -3.43
N ASN A 196 -5.88 23.02 -2.25
CA ASN A 196 -6.36 21.84 -1.53
C ASN A 196 -7.50 21.13 -2.30
N VAL A 197 -8.46 21.86 -2.87
CA VAL A 197 -9.53 21.26 -3.68
C VAL A 197 -8.96 20.54 -4.90
N ILE A 198 -8.04 21.17 -5.63
CA ILE A 198 -7.39 20.57 -6.80
C ILE A 198 -6.61 19.31 -6.39
N ALA A 199 -5.78 19.42 -5.35
CA ALA A 199 -4.97 18.31 -4.86
C ALA A 199 -5.84 17.13 -4.39
N SER A 200 -6.94 17.43 -3.69
CA SER A 200 -7.92 16.45 -3.23
C SER A 200 -8.60 15.72 -4.38
N SER A 201 -8.99 16.46 -5.42
CA SER A 201 -9.67 15.93 -6.60
C SER A 201 -8.77 14.98 -7.38
N VAL A 202 -7.54 15.41 -7.66
CA VAL A 202 -6.56 14.60 -8.40
C VAL A 202 -6.15 13.37 -7.59
N ASN A 203 -5.96 13.51 -6.27
CA ASN A 203 -5.68 12.37 -5.40
C ASN A 203 -6.79 11.31 -5.46
N GLY A 204 -8.05 11.73 -5.31
CA GLY A 204 -9.21 10.83 -5.41
C GLY A 204 -9.36 10.19 -6.78
N PHE A 205 -9.03 10.91 -7.85
CA PHE A 205 -8.99 10.35 -9.21
C PHE A 205 -7.98 9.21 -9.33
N PHE A 206 -6.78 9.36 -8.77
CA PHE A 206 -5.79 8.28 -8.73
C PHE A 206 -6.26 7.08 -7.89
N ASP A 207 -7.01 7.30 -6.81
CA ASP A 207 -7.58 6.21 -6.01
C ASP A 207 -8.55 5.36 -6.85
N LEU A 208 -9.41 6.02 -7.62
CA LEU A 208 -10.34 5.34 -8.53
C LEU A 208 -9.62 4.55 -9.63
N ILE A 209 -8.57 5.12 -10.23
CA ILE A 209 -7.75 4.39 -11.21
C ILE A 209 -7.17 3.12 -10.60
N ILE A 210 -6.55 3.23 -9.42
CA ILE A 210 -5.90 2.10 -8.74
C ILE A 210 -6.92 1.02 -8.35
N LEU A 211 -8.13 1.43 -7.98
CA LEU A 211 -9.24 0.53 -7.66
C LEU A 211 -9.74 -0.24 -8.89
N VAL A 212 -9.89 0.43 -10.03
CA VAL A 212 -10.43 -0.17 -11.27
C VAL A 212 -9.38 -1.07 -11.96
N LEU A 213 -8.11 -0.70 -11.88
CA LEU A 213 -6.99 -1.41 -12.50
C LEU A 213 -7.01 -2.95 -12.31
N PRO A 214 -7.01 -3.50 -11.08
CA PRO A 214 -7.03 -4.95 -10.87
C PRO A 214 -8.32 -5.59 -11.38
N GLN A 215 -9.46 -4.90 -11.28
CA GLN A 215 -10.76 -5.45 -11.66
C GLN A 215 -10.83 -5.80 -13.14
N THR A 216 -10.29 -4.93 -14.00
CA THR A 216 -10.26 -5.15 -15.46
C THR A 216 -9.55 -6.45 -15.84
N ARG A 217 -8.43 -6.77 -15.18
CA ARG A 217 -7.65 -8.00 -15.45
C ARG A 217 -8.29 -9.24 -14.84
N ILE A 218 -8.98 -9.08 -13.72
CA ILE A 218 -9.59 -10.21 -13.01
C ILE A 218 -10.84 -10.72 -13.72
N TRP A 219 -11.59 -9.84 -14.38
CA TRP A 219 -12.74 -10.26 -15.21
C TRP A 219 -12.33 -11.09 -16.41
N GLN A 220 -11.10 -10.91 -16.89
CA GLN A 220 -10.55 -11.68 -18.01
C GLN A 220 -9.94 -13.02 -17.57
N LEU A 221 -9.73 -13.26 -16.27
CA LEU A 221 -8.90 -14.36 -15.78
C LEU A 221 -9.65 -15.27 -14.80
N GLN A 222 -9.91 -16.52 -15.22
CA GLN A 222 -10.57 -17.57 -14.43
C GLN A 222 -9.71 -17.96 -13.22
N MET A 223 -9.92 -17.28 -12.08
CA MET A 223 -9.16 -17.47 -10.84
C MET A 223 -9.88 -18.39 -9.84
N ALA A 224 -9.11 -19.23 -9.14
CA ALA A 224 -9.62 -20.06 -8.05
C ALA A 224 -10.22 -19.20 -6.90
N LEU A 225 -11.28 -19.71 -6.24
CA LEU A 225 -12.07 -19.01 -5.22
C LEU A 225 -11.23 -18.34 -4.11
N ARG A 226 -10.12 -18.96 -3.70
CA ARG A 226 -9.21 -18.41 -2.67
C ARG A 226 -8.54 -17.10 -3.12
N ARG A 227 -8.16 -16.98 -4.39
CA ARG A 227 -7.59 -15.75 -4.95
C ARG A 227 -8.68 -14.71 -5.16
N LYS A 228 -9.88 -15.14 -5.57
CA LYS A 228 -11.05 -14.26 -5.68
C LYS A 228 -11.41 -13.59 -4.35
N LEU A 229 -11.36 -14.33 -3.23
CA LEU A 229 -11.59 -13.76 -1.89
C LEU A 229 -10.50 -12.75 -1.49
N ALA A 230 -9.23 -13.03 -1.75
CA ALA A 230 -8.14 -12.10 -1.44
C ALA A 230 -8.20 -10.81 -2.26
N VAL A 231 -8.63 -10.90 -3.52
CA VAL A 231 -8.90 -9.74 -4.37
C VAL A 231 -10.08 -8.94 -3.83
N SER A 232 -11.16 -9.64 -3.45
CA SER A 232 -12.37 -9.00 -2.92
C SER A 232 -12.09 -8.18 -1.66
N THR A 233 -11.17 -8.63 -0.80
CA THR A 233 -10.78 -7.86 0.39
C THR A 233 -9.95 -6.63 0.01
N VAL A 234 -9.00 -6.73 -0.91
CA VAL A 234 -8.25 -5.57 -1.42
C VAL A 234 -9.18 -4.53 -2.03
N PHE A 235 -10.17 -4.98 -2.81
CA PHE A 235 -11.19 -4.11 -3.40
C PHE A 235 -12.01 -3.39 -2.33
N LEU A 236 -12.40 -4.08 -1.25
CA LEU A 236 -13.12 -3.46 -0.13
C LEU A 236 -12.31 -2.32 0.51
N PHE A 237 -11.01 -2.52 0.79
CA PHE A 237 -10.15 -1.46 1.32
C PHE A 237 -9.91 -0.34 0.30
N GLY A 238 -9.87 -0.67 -1.00
CA GLY A 238 -9.86 0.32 -2.06
C GLY A 238 -11.10 1.22 -2.04
N ILE A 239 -12.30 0.63 -1.88
CA ILE A 239 -13.54 1.41 -1.76
C ILE A 239 -13.51 2.30 -0.52
N LEU A 240 -13.04 1.77 0.62
CA LEU A 240 -12.91 2.56 1.85
C LEU A 240 -11.95 3.75 1.66
N ALA A 241 -10.82 3.55 0.97
CA ALA A 241 -9.90 4.63 0.62
C ALA A 241 -10.59 5.68 -0.28
N CYS A 242 -11.30 5.24 -1.33
CA CYS A 242 -12.04 6.15 -2.21
C CYS A 242 -13.13 6.93 -1.47
N ALA A 243 -13.88 6.26 -0.57
CA ALA A 243 -14.90 6.91 0.25
C ALA A 243 -14.26 8.00 1.14
N SER A 244 -13.13 7.69 1.78
CA SER A 244 -12.40 8.68 2.58
C SER A 244 -11.91 9.87 1.76
N ALA A 245 -11.41 9.63 0.54
CA ALA A 245 -10.96 10.69 -0.37
C ALA A 245 -12.13 11.58 -0.84
N ILE A 246 -13.30 10.99 -1.14
CA ILE A 246 -14.50 11.75 -1.52
C ILE A 246 -14.99 12.61 -0.35
N THR A 247 -15.05 12.05 0.86
CA THR A 247 -15.47 12.82 2.04
C THR A 247 -14.48 13.95 2.33
N ARG A 248 -13.18 13.71 2.20
CA ARG A 248 -12.14 14.74 2.31
C ARG A 248 -12.32 15.84 1.26
N LEU A 249 -12.61 15.49 0.01
CA LEU A 249 -12.90 16.45 -1.05
C LEU A 249 -14.15 17.28 -0.72
N ALA A 250 -15.22 16.65 -0.21
CA ALA A 250 -16.43 17.36 0.21
C ALA A 250 -16.13 18.42 1.28
N TYR A 251 -15.33 18.07 2.30
CA TYR A 251 -14.89 19.05 3.31
C TYR A 251 -13.96 20.12 2.74
N ALA A 252 -13.09 19.79 1.78
CA ALA A 252 -12.25 20.78 1.10
C ALA A 252 -13.09 21.78 0.29
N VAL A 253 -14.16 21.34 -0.36
CA VAL A 253 -15.12 22.21 -1.06
C VAL A 253 -15.88 23.09 -0.07
N LEU A 254 -16.35 22.54 1.06
CA LEU A 254 -16.99 23.32 2.11
C LEU A 254 -16.06 24.39 2.68
N LEU A 255 -14.78 24.08 2.85
CA LEU A 255 -13.76 25.03 3.28
C LEU A 255 -13.52 26.14 2.24
N PHE A 256 -13.72 25.84 0.96
CA PHE A 256 -13.64 26.83 -0.11
C PHE A 256 -14.85 27.79 -0.10
N THR A 257 -16.05 27.28 0.17
CA THR A 257 -17.30 28.06 0.13
C THR A 257 -17.61 28.81 1.42
N THR A 258 -17.16 28.31 2.57
CA THR A 258 -17.55 28.84 3.89
C THR A 258 -16.41 29.62 4.53
N THR A 259 -16.70 30.85 4.99
CA THR A 259 -15.77 31.71 5.73
C THR A 259 -15.84 31.49 7.25
N ASN A 260 -16.93 30.88 7.73
CA ASN A 260 -17.16 30.62 9.14
C ASN A 260 -16.56 29.25 9.55
N ASN A 261 -15.73 29.22 10.60
CA ASN A 261 -15.11 28.01 11.18
C ASN A 261 -14.13 27.23 10.30
N ILE A 262 -13.08 27.91 9.82
CA ILE A 262 -11.97 27.29 9.07
C ILE A 262 -11.36 26.12 9.87
N ALA A 263 -11.25 26.28 11.19
CA ALA A 263 -10.64 25.29 12.08
C ALA A 263 -11.36 23.94 12.12
N TYR A 264 -12.68 23.98 12.31
CA TYR A 264 -13.52 22.79 12.39
C TYR A 264 -13.47 21.99 11.08
N TYR A 265 -13.69 22.66 9.95
CA TYR A 265 -13.69 21.99 8.64
C TYR A 265 -12.30 21.47 8.26
N SER A 266 -11.23 22.20 8.60
CA SER A 266 -9.85 21.75 8.36
C SER A 266 -9.52 20.51 9.20
N TYR A 267 -9.96 20.47 10.47
CA TYR A 267 -9.81 19.31 11.33
C TYR A 267 -10.57 18.09 10.82
N MET A 268 -11.83 18.26 10.40
CA MET A 268 -12.60 17.17 9.81
C MET A 268 -11.97 16.66 8.52
N ALA A 269 -11.52 17.55 7.63
CA ALA A 269 -10.79 17.16 6.42
C ALA A 269 -9.49 16.40 6.74
N GLY A 270 -8.75 16.86 7.76
CA GLY A 270 -7.53 16.20 8.25
C GLY A 270 -7.79 14.81 8.81
N LEU A 271 -8.86 14.61 9.59
CA LEU A 271 -9.21 13.29 10.14
C LEU A 271 -9.42 12.23 9.06
N TRP A 272 -9.99 12.60 7.92
CA TRP A 272 -10.24 11.68 6.81
C TRP A 272 -9.00 11.22 6.05
N THR A 273 -7.85 11.88 6.23
CA THR A 273 -6.56 11.44 5.64
C THR A 273 -6.02 10.17 6.28
N LEU A 274 -6.35 9.89 7.56
CA LEU A 274 -5.84 8.74 8.29
C LEU A 274 -6.45 7.41 7.81
N PRO A 275 -7.80 7.28 7.71
CA PRO A 275 -8.41 6.11 7.08
C PRO A 275 -7.88 5.86 5.68
N GLU A 276 -7.59 6.90 4.91
CA GLU A 276 -7.05 6.79 3.55
C GLU A 276 -5.66 6.14 3.54
N LEU A 277 -4.72 6.68 4.34
CA LEU A 277 -3.37 6.12 4.47
C LEU A 277 -3.41 4.68 4.99
N VAL A 278 -4.22 4.42 6.01
CA VAL A 278 -4.33 3.09 6.65
C VAL A 278 -4.96 2.07 5.70
N ALA A 279 -6.03 2.44 5.01
CA ALA A 279 -6.66 1.59 4.00
C ALA A 279 -5.68 1.27 2.86
N GLY A 280 -4.88 2.24 2.42
CA GLY A 280 -3.83 2.04 1.44
C GLY A 280 -2.73 1.08 1.91
N ILE A 281 -2.23 1.24 3.14
CA ILE A 281 -1.24 0.32 3.73
C ILE A 281 -1.81 -1.10 3.82
N ILE A 282 -3.05 -1.25 4.31
CA ILE A 282 -3.71 -2.57 4.42
C ILE A 282 -3.87 -3.18 3.03
N ALA A 283 -4.40 -2.43 2.06
CA ALA A 283 -4.59 -2.86 0.68
C ALA A 283 -3.27 -3.32 0.05
N GLY A 284 -2.17 -2.60 0.29
CA GLY A 284 -0.84 -3.00 -0.13
C GLY A 284 -0.36 -4.27 0.57
N CYS A 285 -0.64 -4.46 1.86
CA CYS A 285 -0.18 -5.63 2.63
C CYS A 285 -0.97 -6.92 2.34
N LEU A 286 -2.22 -6.80 1.87
CA LEU A 286 -3.12 -7.94 1.68
C LEU A 286 -2.63 -9.00 0.70
N PRO A 287 -2.07 -8.71 -0.49
CA PRO A 287 -1.69 -9.76 -1.44
C PRO A 287 -0.52 -10.64 -0.95
N SER A 288 0.29 -10.16 0.00
CA SER A 288 1.32 -10.97 0.68
C SER A 288 0.76 -11.87 1.79
N SER A 289 -0.35 -11.49 2.42
CA SER A 289 -0.88 -12.15 3.61
C SER A 289 -1.28 -13.64 3.45
N PRO A 290 -1.76 -14.16 2.30
CA PRO A 290 -2.18 -15.55 2.20
C PRO A 290 -1.03 -16.54 2.45
N LYS A 291 0.21 -16.18 2.06
CA LYS A 291 1.39 -17.03 2.28
C LYS A 291 1.75 -17.12 3.77
N PHE A 292 1.54 -16.04 4.53
CA PHE A 292 1.71 -16.02 5.98
C PHE A 292 0.76 -17.00 6.66
N PHE A 293 -0.54 -16.88 6.38
CA PHE A 293 -1.57 -17.73 6.99
C PHE A 293 -1.40 -19.20 6.62
N GLN A 294 -0.97 -19.51 5.40
CA GLN A 294 -0.63 -20.88 5.02
C GLN A 294 0.53 -21.44 5.86
N ARG A 295 1.59 -20.64 6.08
CA ARG A 295 2.72 -21.06 6.91
C ARG A 295 2.35 -21.21 8.38
N LEU A 296 1.52 -20.30 8.90
CA LEU A 296 1.01 -20.34 10.28
C LEU A 296 0.13 -21.57 10.52
N ARG A 297 -0.73 -21.91 9.54
CA ARG A 297 -1.57 -23.12 9.57
C ARG A 297 -0.76 -24.42 9.45
N GLN A 298 0.36 -24.41 8.75
CA GLN A 298 1.29 -25.54 8.66
C GLN A 298 2.16 -25.71 9.93
N ASN A 299 2.19 -24.70 10.81
CA ASN A 299 2.98 -24.76 12.04
C ASN A 299 2.24 -25.59 13.11
N LYS A 300 2.80 -26.75 13.48
CA LYS A 300 2.16 -27.77 14.34
C LYS A 300 1.67 -27.24 15.69
N MET A 301 2.23 -26.13 16.17
CA MET A 301 1.87 -25.47 17.44
C MET A 301 0.49 -24.79 17.40
N MET A 302 0.10 -24.20 16.26
CA MET A 302 -1.19 -23.52 16.08
C MET A 302 -2.34 -24.50 15.81
N THR A 303 -2.06 -25.61 15.12
CA THR A 303 -3.04 -26.71 14.97
C THR A 303 -3.43 -27.33 16.31
N LYS A 304 -2.52 -27.37 17.29
CA LYS A 304 -2.83 -27.83 18.66
C LYS A 304 -3.79 -26.88 19.38
N TRP A 305 -3.59 -25.56 19.27
CA TRP A 305 -4.49 -24.57 19.86
C TRP A 305 -5.89 -24.59 19.21
N GLY A 306 -5.96 -24.76 17.89
CA GLY A 306 -7.22 -24.94 17.17
C GLY A 306 -7.99 -26.18 17.61
N SER A 307 -7.31 -27.33 17.76
CA SER A 307 -7.93 -28.55 18.28
C SER A 307 -8.34 -28.42 19.76
N SER A 308 -7.62 -27.65 20.58
CA SER A 308 -7.99 -27.42 21.99
C SER A 308 -9.25 -26.57 22.12
N LEU A 309 -9.43 -25.53 21.28
CA LEU A 309 -10.66 -24.74 21.24
C LEU A 309 -11.85 -25.56 20.69
N GLN A 310 -11.61 -26.40 19.69
CA GLN A 310 -12.65 -27.28 19.14
C GLN A 310 -13.08 -28.37 20.15
N ASN A 311 -12.14 -28.88 20.96
CA ASN A 311 -12.43 -29.80 22.06
C ASN A 311 -13.16 -29.12 23.23
N LEU A 312 -12.90 -27.84 23.51
CA LEU A 312 -13.62 -27.04 24.51
C LEU A 312 -15.07 -26.69 24.08
N VAL A 313 -15.31 -26.53 22.78
CA VAL A 313 -16.66 -26.34 22.23
C VAL A 313 -17.42 -27.68 22.14
N ALA A 314 -16.72 -28.77 21.82
CA ALA A 314 -17.30 -30.11 21.80
C ALA A 314 -17.62 -30.64 23.21
N SER A 315 -16.91 -30.21 24.26
CA SER A 315 -17.19 -30.65 25.64
C SER A 315 -18.41 -29.97 26.29
N ARG A 316 -19.11 -29.07 25.58
CA ARG A 316 -20.39 -28.50 26.02
C ARG A 316 -21.63 -29.24 25.51
N GLY A 317 -21.47 -30.29 24.70
CA GLY A 317 -22.52 -31.26 24.42
C GLY A 317 -22.46 -32.41 25.41
N GLY A 318 -23.32 -32.41 26.43
CA GLY A 318 -23.34 -33.40 27.50
C GLY A 318 -23.59 -34.85 27.03
N PRO A 319 -23.24 -35.86 27.85
CA PRO A 319 -23.30 -37.26 27.47
C PRO A 319 -24.73 -37.80 27.57
N SER A 320 -25.26 -38.34 26.48
CA SER A 320 -26.50 -39.13 26.50
C SER A 320 -26.21 -40.57 26.90
N HIS A 321 -26.89 -40.97 27.98
CA HIS A 321 -27.02 -42.30 28.56
C HIS A 321 -27.03 -43.45 27.54
N ARG A 322 -26.20 -44.48 27.75
CA ARG A 322 -26.41 -45.84 27.22
C ARG A 322 -26.73 -46.78 28.38
N ARG A 323 -27.90 -47.43 28.36
CA ARG A 323 -28.32 -48.49 29.29
C ARG A 323 -28.82 -49.71 28.51
N GLY A 324 -28.13 -50.84 28.75
CA GLY A 324 -28.59 -52.23 28.57
C GLY A 324 -28.74 -52.75 27.12
N ARG A 325 -28.72 -54.05 26.83
CA ARG A 325 -28.36 -55.29 27.53
C ARG A 325 -28.58 -56.41 26.48
N GLY A 326 -27.69 -57.41 26.42
CA GLY A 326 -28.07 -58.78 26.03
C GLY A 326 -27.65 -59.29 24.64
N GLY A 327 -26.66 -60.19 24.65
CA GLY A 327 -26.86 -61.59 24.21
C GLY A 327 -26.70 -61.95 22.72
N GLY A 328 -25.90 -62.99 22.48
CA GLY A 328 -26.00 -63.84 21.27
C GLY A 328 -24.72 -63.90 20.46
N GLY A 329 -24.08 -65.08 20.42
CA GLY A 329 -22.88 -65.34 19.64
C GLY A 329 -23.14 -65.69 18.17
N LEU A 330 -22.05 -66.16 17.55
CA LEU A 330 -21.86 -66.79 16.22
C LEU A 330 -21.23 -65.92 15.13
N SER A 331 -20.12 -66.47 14.63
CA SER A 331 -19.53 -66.45 13.28
C SER A 331 -19.57 -65.18 12.41
N GLY A 332 -18.40 -64.88 11.83
CA GLY A 332 -18.33 -64.23 10.52
C GLY A 332 -17.21 -63.21 10.38
N ASP A 333 -16.14 -63.62 9.70
CA ASP A 333 -15.32 -62.84 8.77
C ASP A 333 -14.75 -61.48 9.22
N SER A 334 -13.45 -61.52 9.57
CA SER A 334 -12.59 -60.34 9.54
C SER A 334 -12.36 -59.87 8.10
N TYR A 335 -13.11 -58.85 7.68
CA TYR A 335 -12.71 -57.98 6.58
C TYR A 335 -11.66 -57.00 7.10
N MET A 336 -10.39 -57.24 6.74
CA MET A 336 -9.34 -56.23 6.82
C MET A 336 -9.63 -55.13 5.80
N MET A 337 -9.85 -53.90 6.29
CA MET A 337 -9.87 -52.70 5.45
C MET A 337 -8.42 -52.36 5.05
N GLU A 338 -8.05 -52.70 3.81
CA GLU A 338 -6.79 -52.26 3.21
C GLU A 338 -6.74 -50.74 3.10
N VAL A 339 -5.73 -50.15 3.74
CA VAL A 339 -5.35 -48.75 3.57
C VAL A 339 -4.63 -48.59 2.22
N PRO A 340 -5.00 -47.64 1.33
CA PRO A 340 -4.36 -47.50 0.03
C PRO A 340 -2.86 -47.15 0.15
N LYS A 341 -1.99 -48.00 -0.40
CA LYS A 341 -0.52 -47.80 -0.50
C LYS A 341 -0.16 -46.77 -1.59
N GLU A 342 -0.66 -45.54 -1.47
CA GLU A 342 -0.40 -44.46 -2.45
C GLU A 342 1.06 -43.95 -2.42
N GLY A 343 1.78 -44.16 -1.31
CA GLY A 343 3.20 -43.81 -1.17
C GLY A 343 4.18 -44.74 -1.91
N SER A 344 3.75 -45.93 -2.31
CA SER A 344 4.62 -46.90 -3.02
C SER A 344 4.77 -46.60 -4.51
N LYS A 345 3.70 -46.11 -5.14
CA LYS A 345 3.67 -45.72 -6.56
C LYS A 345 4.52 -44.47 -6.84
N ILE A 346 4.55 -43.51 -5.91
CA ILE A 346 5.37 -42.30 -6.04
C ILE A 346 6.87 -42.64 -5.98
N LYS A 347 7.28 -43.57 -5.11
CA LYS A 347 8.67 -44.04 -5.05
C LYS A 347 9.10 -44.80 -6.30
N GLN A 348 8.21 -45.62 -6.88
CA GLN A 348 8.49 -46.31 -8.15
C GLN A 348 8.60 -45.33 -9.32
N GLN A 349 7.74 -44.30 -9.40
CA GLN A 349 7.85 -43.26 -10.44
C GLN A 349 9.13 -42.43 -10.32
N GLN A 350 9.57 -42.09 -9.10
CA GLN A 350 10.83 -41.37 -8.90
C GLN A 350 12.05 -42.21 -9.30
N GLN A 351 12.08 -43.50 -8.95
CA GLN A 351 13.17 -44.39 -9.37
C GLN A 351 13.21 -44.59 -10.89
N GLN A 352 12.06 -44.65 -11.55
CA GLN A 352 11.99 -44.81 -12.99
C GLN A 352 12.47 -43.55 -13.73
N GLN A 353 12.14 -42.35 -13.21
CA GLN A 353 12.68 -41.09 -13.75
C GLN A 353 14.19 -40.93 -13.53
N GLU A 354 14.73 -41.38 -12.41
CA GLU A 354 16.19 -41.37 -12.17
C GLU A 354 16.93 -42.34 -13.10
N GLN A 355 16.35 -43.49 -13.42
CA GLN A 355 16.91 -44.44 -14.38
C GLN A 355 16.92 -43.90 -15.81
N GLU A 356 15.81 -43.28 -16.25
CA GLU A 356 15.74 -42.64 -17.58
C GLU A 356 16.75 -41.48 -17.70
N HIS A 357 16.95 -40.70 -16.62
CA HIS A 357 17.93 -39.62 -16.62
C HIS A 357 19.38 -40.13 -16.72
N GLN A 358 19.71 -41.20 -15.99
CA GLN A 358 21.03 -41.84 -16.09
C GLN A 358 21.28 -42.48 -17.46
N GLU A 359 20.25 -43.07 -18.08
CA GLU A 359 20.37 -43.62 -19.41
C GLU A 359 20.57 -42.53 -20.48
N HIS A 360 19.89 -41.40 -20.32
CA HIS A 360 20.07 -40.24 -21.20
C HIS A 360 21.47 -39.62 -21.08
N GLU A 361 22.04 -39.56 -19.88
CA GLU A 361 23.44 -39.14 -19.66
C GLU A 361 24.44 -40.12 -20.27
N ARG A 362 24.22 -41.44 -20.16
CA ARG A 362 25.07 -42.43 -20.84
C ARG A 362 25.01 -42.31 -22.36
N HIS A 363 23.84 -42.01 -22.91
CA HIS A 363 23.69 -41.74 -24.35
C HIS A 363 24.42 -40.46 -24.77
N ARG A 364 24.47 -39.45 -23.90
CA ARG A 364 25.23 -38.21 -24.13
C ARG A 364 26.73 -38.43 -24.08
N GLN A 365 27.22 -39.31 -23.20
CA GLN A 365 28.64 -39.67 -23.13
C GLN A 365 29.09 -40.58 -24.29
N ARG A 366 28.18 -41.36 -24.90
CA ARG A 366 28.48 -42.17 -26.10
C ARG A 366 28.59 -41.35 -27.39
N LYS A 367 27.94 -40.20 -27.47
CA LYS A 367 28.11 -39.25 -28.59
C LYS A 367 29.22 -38.27 -28.18
N GLY A 368 30.44 -38.52 -28.65
CA GLY A 368 31.59 -37.65 -28.42
C GLY A 368 31.31 -36.16 -28.76
N PRO A 369 32.15 -35.24 -28.25
CA PRO A 369 31.89 -33.81 -28.33
C PRO A 369 31.88 -33.30 -29.79
N PRO A 370 31.09 -32.26 -30.13
CA PRO A 370 31.21 -31.60 -31.41
C PRO A 370 32.57 -30.89 -31.51
N ASP A 371 33.18 -30.98 -32.69
CA ASP A 371 34.54 -30.52 -33.01
C ASP A 371 34.83 -29.07 -32.61
N GLN A 372 36.00 -28.89 -32.00
CA GLN A 372 36.53 -27.61 -31.55
C GLN A 372 37.62 -27.13 -32.52
N TYR A 373 37.41 -25.96 -33.13
CA TYR A 373 38.41 -25.29 -33.98
C TYR A 373 39.69 -24.95 -33.16
N PRO A 374 40.90 -25.08 -33.74
CA PRO A 374 42.14 -24.96 -32.99
C PRO A 374 42.60 -23.51 -32.80
N LEU A 375 42.95 -23.17 -31.55
CA LEU A 375 43.82 -22.06 -31.19
C LEU A 375 45.27 -22.50 -31.43
N THR A 376 45.98 -21.84 -32.35
CA THR A 376 47.44 -21.89 -32.42
C THR A 376 48.02 -20.56 -31.95
N SER A 377 48.97 -20.66 -31.02
CA SER A 377 49.87 -19.61 -30.57
C SER A 377 51.23 -19.92 -31.17
N PHE A 378 51.90 -18.97 -31.85
CA PHE A 378 53.33 -18.67 -31.69
C PHE A 378 53.78 -17.48 -32.58
N ALA A 379 54.51 -16.55 -31.93
CA ALA A 379 55.68 -15.81 -32.43
C ALA A 379 55.55 -14.56 -33.37
N SER A 380 56.07 -13.44 -32.83
CA SER A 380 56.97 -12.42 -33.42
C SER A 380 56.54 -11.53 -34.61
N ALA A 381 56.74 -10.22 -34.42
CA ALA A 381 56.61 -9.07 -35.34
C ALA A 381 57.64 -9.05 -36.50
N PRO A 382 57.81 -7.96 -37.31
CA PRO A 382 56.90 -6.94 -37.88
C PRO A 382 57.02 -6.81 -39.44
N GLY A 383 56.14 -6.06 -40.12
CA GLY A 383 56.46 -5.47 -41.44
C GLY A 383 55.35 -5.31 -42.49
N THR A 384 55.05 -4.04 -42.82
CA THR A 384 54.86 -3.44 -44.16
C THR A 384 53.83 -3.94 -45.20
N ILE A 385 53.04 -2.96 -45.68
CA ILE A 385 52.71 -2.60 -47.08
C ILE A 385 51.39 -3.14 -47.72
N ASP A 386 50.54 -2.13 -48.03
CA ASP A 386 49.72 -1.84 -49.21
C ASP A 386 48.46 -2.64 -49.68
N GLN A 387 47.44 -1.80 -49.91
CA GLN A 387 46.56 -1.64 -51.09
C GLN A 387 45.52 -2.70 -51.50
N SER A 388 44.28 -2.18 -51.47
CA SER A 388 43.43 -1.93 -52.66
C SER A 388 42.42 -3.01 -53.09
N THR A 389 41.20 -2.48 -53.38
CA THR A 389 40.21 -2.89 -54.41
C THR A 389 39.55 -4.25 -54.27
N SER A 390 38.32 -4.50 -54.71
CA SER A 390 37.08 -3.77 -55.05
C SER A 390 36.14 -4.88 -55.58
N ASP A 391 34.85 -4.57 -55.66
CA ASP A 391 33.87 -5.23 -56.54
C ASP A 391 33.42 -6.67 -56.23
N LEU A 392 32.12 -6.86 -55.95
CA LEU A 392 31.13 -7.10 -57.00
C LEU A 392 29.75 -7.40 -56.41
N SER A 393 28.80 -6.56 -56.80
CA SER A 393 27.37 -6.81 -56.92
C SER A 393 27.05 -8.03 -57.79
N TYR A 394 26.03 -8.84 -57.45
CA TYR A 394 25.05 -9.31 -58.44
C TYR A 394 23.77 -9.92 -57.81
N SER A 395 22.63 -9.41 -58.28
CA SER A 395 21.29 -10.01 -58.44
C SER A 395 20.55 -10.65 -57.26
N ALA A 396 19.36 -10.09 -56.95
CA ALA A 396 18.10 -10.63 -57.49
C ALA A 396 16.91 -9.68 -57.21
N GLU A 397 16.58 -8.88 -58.21
CA GLU A 397 15.24 -8.30 -58.41
C GLU A 397 14.35 -9.36 -59.09
N ARG A 398 13.11 -9.54 -58.63
CA ARG A 398 11.94 -9.80 -59.47
C ARG A 398 10.63 -9.65 -58.68
N LEU A 399 9.89 -8.58 -59.02
CA LEU A 399 8.46 -8.51 -59.38
C LEU A 399 7.43 -9.08 -58.38
N GLY A 400 6.32 -8.42 -58.02
CA GLY A 400 5.57 -7.25 -58.52
C GLY A 400 4.14 -7.39 -57.92
N GLU A 401 3.55 -6.34 -57.33
CA GLU A 401 2.41 -5.53 -57.86
C GLU A 401 1.09 -6.31 -58.12
N GLY A 402 -0.13 -5.83 -57.85
CA GLY A 402 -0.71 -4.56 -57.38
C GLY A 402 -1.99 -4.88 -56.58
N VAL A 403 -2.79 -3.97 -56.03
CA VAL A 403 -3.28 -2.64 -56.44
C VAL A 403 -3.58 -1.82 -55.18
#